data_AF-A0AAP5JGE8-F1
#
_entry.id   AF-A0AAP5JGE8-F1
#
_cell.length_a   1.000
_cell.length_b   1.000
_cell.length_c   1.000
_cell.angle_alpha   90.00
_cell.angle_beta   90.00
_cell.angle_gamma   90.00
#
_symmetry.space_group_name_H-M   'P 1'
#
loop_
_entity.id
_entity.type
_entity.pdbx_description
1 polymer ?
#
loop_
_entity_poly.entity_id
_entity_poly.type
_entity_poly.pdbx_seq_one_letter_code
_entity_poly.pdbx_strand_id
1 'polypeptide(L)'
;MKNTKINARHLIIDLFLSSAYPQLSIKQILVAAKLFNLSENGIRVATTRLLNEGMIQSVERGIYQLSPSAKDWAKVILNRKNGIKQTKEWQQHYLAVFTGTLGRIDRTALKKRERALRQFGFKELETGIYIRPDNLAYSFEKTCDELVLAGLEKEAKICIIQHFDSTTLKQIFSLWDTKQLEKNYEMYSRDITHWLENYAHSPLNDAAVKALLLGRETIALLMNDPLLPEPFVNESARNQFAQDVQQLDAIGQKLWKKIYEQELNL
;
A
#
# COMPACT_ATOMS: atom_id res chain seq x y z
N MET A 1 -2.44 -19.45 1.20
CA MET A 1 -3.34 -18.38 0.71
C MET A 1 -4.53 -18.26 1.66
N LYS A 2 -4.65 -17.15 2.41
CA LYS A 2 -5.85 -16.90 3.22
C LYS A 2 -6.99 -16.60 2.24
N ASN A 3 -8.02 -17.44 2.24
CA ASN A 3 -9.17 -17.38 1.34
C ASN A 3 -10.07 -16.16 1.68
N THR A 4 -9.56 -14.96 1.45
CA THR A 4 -10.26 -13.71 1.69
C THR A 4 -11.21 -13.51 0.51
N LYS A 5 -12.46 -13.94 0.67
CA LYS A 5 -13.52 -13.82 -0.35
C LYS A 5 -13.56 -12.39 -0.89
N ILE A 6 -13.13 -12.20 -2.14
CA ILE A 6 -13.13 -10.88 -2.77
C ILE A 6 -14.58 -10.44 -2.94
N ASN A 7 -14.89 -9.23 -2.45
CA ASN A 7 -16.17 -8.60 -2.68
C ASN A 7 -16.09 -7.63 -3.88
N ALA A 8 -17.23 -7.28 -4.45
CA ALA A 8 -17.34 -6.39 -5.60
C ALA A 8 -16.62 -5.04 -5.42
N ARG A 9 -16.73 -4.43 -4.23
CA ARG A 9 -16.06 -3.17 -3.92
C ARG A 9 -14.54 -3.28 -4.03
N HIS A 10 -13.94 -4.28 -3.38
CA HIS A 10 -12.50 -4.45 -3.41
C HIS A 10 -12.01 -4.87 -4.79
N LEU A 11 -12.74 -5.71 -5.52
CA LEU A 11 -12.37 -6.05 -6.89
C LEU A 11 -12.25 -4.80 -7.76
N ILE A 12 -13.26 -3.91 -7.72
CA ILE A 12 -13.24 -2.67 -8.51
C ILE A 12 -12.01 -1.84 -8.17
N ILE A 13 -11.70 -1.69 -6.89
CA ILE A 13 -10.51 -0.97 -6.43
C ILE A 13 -9.23 -1.66 -6.91
N ASP A 14 -9.09 -2.97 -6.70
CA ASP A 14 -7.90 -3.74 -7.10
C ASP A 14 -7.68 -3.69 -8.63
N LEU A 15 -8.74 -3.62 -9.43
CA LEU A 15 -8.66 -3.43 -10.88
C LEU A 15 -8.13 -2.03 -11.24
N PHE A 16 -8.64 -0.98 -10.59
CA PHE A 16 -8.10 0.36 -10.80
C PHE A 16 -6.65 0.50 -10.35
N LEU A 17 -6.26 -0.21 -9.29
CA LEU A 17 -4.89 -0.22 -8.82
C LEU A 17 -3.97 -1.00 -9.75
N SER A 18 -4.42 -2.17 -10.22
CA SER A 18 -3.62 -3.08 -11.04
C SER A 18 -3.51 -2.64 -12.49
N SER A 19 -4.54 -2.02 -13.06
CA SER A 19 -4.54 -1.68 -14.47
C SER A 19 -3.69 -0.44 -14.76
N ALA A 20 -2.85 -0.51 -15.80
CA ALA A 20 -2.16 0.65 -16.34
C ALA A 20 -3.12 1.71 -16.92
N TYR A 21 -4.41 1.41 -16.97
CA TYR A 21 -5.43 2.27 -17.49
C TYR A 21 -5.90 3.25 -16.39
N PRO A 22 -5.77 4.56 -16.60
CA PRO A 22 -6.35 5.54 -15.68
C PRO A 22 -7.89 5.44 -15.65
N GLN A 23 -8.49 4.79 -16.64
CA GLN A 23 -9.93 4.70 -16.85
C GLN A 23 -10.33 3.26 -17.18
N LEU A 24 -11.39 2.77 -16.52
CA LEU A 24 -11.99 1.46 -16.80
C LEU A 24 -13.45 1.63 -17.18
N SER A 25 -13.86 0.95 -18.24
CA SER A 25 -15.26 0.86 -18.62
C SER A 25 -16.01 -0.13 -17.73
N ILE A 26 -17.31 0.07 -17.57
CA ILE A 26 -18.17 -0.89 -16.86
C ILE A 26 -18.09 -2.29 -17.48
N LYS A 27 -17.89 -2.39 -18.80
CA LYS A 27 -17.74 -3.67 -19.49
C LYS A 27 -16.48 -4.41 -19.05
N GLN A 28 -15.33 -3.72 -18.97
CA GLN A 28 -14.08 -4.30 -18.47
C GLN A 28 -14.22 -4.78 -17.02
N ILE A 29 -14.88 -3.99 -16.16
CA ILE A 29 -15.13 -4.37 -14.77
C ILE A 29 -16.01 -5.63 -14.71
N LEU A 30 -17.03 -5.75 -15.57
CA LEU A 30 -17.90 -6.92 -15.62
C LEU A 30 -17.18 -8.17 -16.15
N VAL A 31 -16.31 -8.03 -17.16
CA VAL A 31 -15.45 -9.14 -17.64
C VAL A 31 -14.60 -9.67 -16.49
N ALA A 32 -13.93 -8.78 -15.76
CA ALA A 32 -13.16 -9.18 -14.59
C ALA A 32 -14.04 -9.83 -13.51
N ALA A 33 -15.20 -9.27 -13.22
CA ALA A 33 -16.12 -9.81 -12.21
C ALA A 33 -16.60 -11.24 -12.51
N LYS A 34 -16.78 -11.59 -13.79
CA LYS A 34 -17.10 -12.96 -14.21
C LYS A 34 -16.01 -13.94 -13.82
N LEU A 35 -14.73 -13.57 -13.99
CA LEU A 35 -13.59 -14.41 -13.58
C LEU A 35 -13.53 -14.64 -12.06
N PHE A 36 -14.13 -13.75 -11.26
CA PHE A 36 -14.23 -13.88 -9.81
C PHE A 36 -15.59 -14.44 -9.33
N ASN A 37 -16.44 -14.93 -10.24
CA ASN A 37 -17.80 -15.43 -9.94
C ASN A 37 -18.66 -14.40 -9.19
N LEU A 38 -18.52 -13.12 -9.50
CA LEU A 38 -19.32 -12.04 -8.93
C LEU A 38 -20.48 -11.66 -9.85
N SER A 39 -21.63 -11.32 -9.25
CA SER A 39 -22.82 -10.95 -10.01
C SER A 39 -22.69 -9.57 -10.66
N GLU A 40 -23.17 -9.43 -11.89
CA GLU A 40 -23.18 -8.16 -12.61
C GLU A 40 -23.94 -7.06 -11.84
N ASN A 41 -25.08 -7.43 -11.24
CA ASN A 41 -25.87 -6.53 -10.41
C ASN A 41 -25.07 -6.06 -9.18
N GLY A 42 -24.33 -6.95 -8.53
CA GLY A 42 -23.48 -6.61 -7.39
C GLY A 42 -22.39 -5.61 -7.76
N ILE A 43 -21.78 -5.76 -8.94
CA ILE A 43 -20.76 -4.84 -9.46
C ILE A 43 -21.35 -3.48 -9.77
N ARG A 44 -22.51 -3.41 -10.43
CA ARG A 44 -23.18 -2.14 -10.74
C ARG A 44 -23.54 -1.38 -9.46
N VAL A 45 -24.12 -2.07 -8.47
CA VAL A 45 -24.44 -1.46 -7.16
C VAL A 45 -23.18 -0.98 -6.45
N ALA A 46 -22.11 -1.78 -6.43
CA ALA A 46 -20.85 -1.39 -5.81
C ALA A 46 -20.19 -0.19 -6.52
N THR A 47 -20.29 -0.12 -7.85
CA THR A 47 -19.81 1.02 -8.65
C THR A 47 -20.57 2.29 -8.30
N THR A 48 -21.91 2.24 -8.25
CA THR A 48 -22.75 3.38 -7.83
C THR A 48 -22.42 3.84 -6.41
N ARG A 49 -22.20 2.89 -5.49
CA ARG A 49 -21.79 3.22 -4.12
C ARG A 49 -20.43 3.91 -4.08
N LEU A 50 -19.44 3.42 -4.83
CA LEU A 50 -18.11 4.03 -4.91
C LEU A 50 -18.15 5.42 -5.56
N LEU A 51 -19.06 5.67 -6.51
CA LEU A 51 -19.32 7.01 -7.06
C LEU A 51 -19.87 7.95 -5.99
N ASN A 52 -20.90 7.51 -5.25
CA ASN A 52 -21.53 8.31 -4.20
C ASN A 52 -20.58 8.60 -3.03
N GLU A 53 -19.67 7.67 -2.71
CA GLU A 53 -18.62 7.86 -1.71
C GLU A 53 -17.46 8.73 -2.23
N GLY A 54 -17.48 9.15 -3.49
CA GLY A 54 -16.43 9.97 -4.11
C GLY A 54 -15.10 9.25 -4.32
N MET A 55 -15.10 7.91 -4.30
CA MET A 55 -13.91 7.08 -4.48
C MET A 55 -13.53 6.94 -5.95
N ILE A 56 -14.53 6.85 -6.82
CA ILE A 56 -14.39 6.88 -8.28
C ILE A 56 -15.24 8.02 -8.84
N GLN A 57 -14.94 8.46 -10.05
CA GLN A 57 -15.70 9.46 -10.79
C GLN A 57 -15.97 8.96 -12.20
N SER A 58 -17.09 9.38 -12.78
CA SER A 58 -17.43 9.10 -14.18
C SER A 58 -16.74 10.13 -15.07
N VAL A 59 -15.95 9.66 -16.02
CA VAL A 59 -15.34 10.52 -17.06
C VAL A 59 -16.32 10.69 -18.21
N GLU A 60 -16.86 9.57 -18.65
CA GLU A 60 -17.89 9.48 -19.68
C GLU A 60 -18.94 8.45 -19.25
N ARG A 61 -20.01 8.32 -20.03
CA ARG A 61 -21.08 7.37 -19.73
C ARG A 61 -20.54 5.93 -19.73
N GLY A 62 -20.41 5.35 -18.54
CA GLY A 62 -19.94 3.99 -18.35
C GLY A 62 -18.42 3.84 -18.35
N ILE A 63 -17.66 4.94 -18.29
CA ILE A 63 -16.20 4.96 -18.10
C ILE A 63 -15.90 5.67 -16.79
N TYR A 64 -15.15 4.99 -15.92
CA TYR A 64 -14.85 5.44 -14.57
C TYR A 64 -13.35 5.54 -14.34
N GLN A 65 -12.95 6.43 -13.44
CA GLN A 65 -11.57 6.55 -12.96
C GLN A 65 -11.55 6.77 -11.45
N LEU A 66 -10.42 6.51 -10.81
CA LEU A 66 -10.23 6.89 -9.41
C LEU A 66 -10.34 8.41 -9.24
N SER A 67 -11.05 8.83 -8.21
CA SER A 67 -11.18 10.24 -7.87
C SER A 67 -9.86 10.77 -7.31
N PRO A 68 -9.40 11.99 -7.69
CA PRO A 68 -8.26 12.65 -7.06
C PRO A 68 -8.43 12.81 -5.53
N SER A 69 -9.68 12.84 -5.06
CA SER A 69 -10.03 12.93 -3.64
C SER A 69 -9.74 11.63 -2.87
N ALA A 70 -9.54 10.51 -3.56
CA ALA A 70 -9.12 9.24 -2.97
C ALA A 70 -7.61 9.28 -2.63
N LYS A 71 -7.21 10.21 -1.77
CA LYS A 71 -5.82 10.53 -1.41
C LYS A 71 -5.02 9.29 -0.98
N ASP A 72 -5.65 8.38 -0.25
CA ASP A 72 -4.99 7.15 0.21
C ASP A 72 -4.62 6.24 -0.96
N TRP A 73 -5.49 6.11 -1.96
CA TRP A 73 -5.28 5.24 -3.12
C TRP A 73 -4.41 5.89 -4.19
N ALA A 74 -4.52 7.21 -4.37
CA ALA A 74 -3.58 7.95 -5.19
C ALA A 74 -2.14 7.78 -4.67
N LYS A 75 -1.93 7.80 -3.34
CA LYS A 75 -0.64 7.48 -2.72
C LYS A 75 -0.21 6.03 -2.96
N VAL A 76 -1.14 5.07 -2.94
CA VAL A 76 -0.85 3.66 -3.30
C VAL A 76 -0.34 3.56 -4.74
N ILE A 77 -1.01 4.21 -5.69
CA ILE A 77 -0.61 4.21 -7.11
C ILE A 77 0.71 4.94 -7.32
N LEU A 78 0.91 6.08 -6.65
CA LEU A 78 2.14 6.88 -6.75
C LEU A 78 3.34 6.15 -6.13
N ASN A 79 3.19 5.54 -4.95
CA ASN A 79 4.26 4.73 -4.34
C ASN A 79 4.56 3.47 -5.15
N ARG A 80 3.56 2.89 -5.83
CA ARG A 80 3.75 1.77 -6.75
C ARG A 80 4.50 2.19 -8.02
N LYS A 81 4.17 3.34 -8.61
CA LYS A 81 4.84 3.87 -9.81
C LYS A 81 6.26 4.38 -9.54
N ASN A 82 6.52 4.95 -8.37
CA ASN A 82 7.81 5.55 -8.03
C ASN A 82 8.77 4.59 -7.32
N GLY A 83 8.37 3.32 -7.14
CA GLY A 83 9.09 2.38 -6.28
C GLY A 83 8.88 2.68 -4.80
N ILE A 84 9.22 1.71 -3.95
CA ILE A 84 9.28 1.88 -2.50
C ILE A 84 9.91 3.24 -2.18
N LYS A 85 9.32 3.99 -1.22
CA LYS A 85 9.84 5.31 -0.82
C LYS A 85 11.35 5.17 -0.66
N GLN A 86 12.10 5.97 -1.42
CA GLN A 86 13.55 5.86 -1.43
C GLN A 86 14.06 6.00 0.00
N THR A 87 14.86 5.03 0.42
CA THR A 87 15.57 5.10 1.69
C THR A 87 16.97 5.66 1.44
N LYS A 88 17.49 6.39 2.42
CA LYS A 88 18.88 6.83 2.47
C LYS A 88 19.63 5.95 3.48
N GLU A 89 20.96 5.94 3.38
CA GLU A 89 21.79 5.30 4.39
C GLU A 89 21.47 5.88 5.77
N TRP A 90 21.20 4.99 6.72
CA TRP A 90 20.74 5.36 8.04
C TRP A 90 21.92 5.76 8.93
N GLN A 91 22.00 7.05 9.26
CA GLN A 91 23.05 7.62 10.12
C GLN A 91 22.81 7.38 11.62
N GLN A 92 22.09 6.30 11.98
CA GLN A 92 21.70 5.97 13.36
C GLN A 92 20.84 7.03 14.08
N HIS A 93 20.34 8.03 13.35
CA HIS A 93 19.45 9.05 13.87
C HIS A 93 17.98 8.60 13.88
N TYR A 94 17.21 9.09 14.83
CA TYR A 94 15.79 8.76 14.95
C TYR A 94 14.95 10.01 14.78
N LEU A 95 13.79 9.88 14.13
CA LEU A 95 12.75 10.90 14.17
C LEU A 95 11.80 10.60 15.30
N ALA A 96 11.54 11.60 16.14
CA ALA A 96 10.54 11.52 17.19
C ALA A 96 9.44 12.56 16.98
N VAL A 97 8.21 12.16 17.26
CA VAL A 97 7.03 13.02 17.29
C VAL A 97 6.46 13.00 18.69
N PHE A 98 6.47 14.17 19.33
CA PHE A 98 5.85 14.40 20.62
C PHE A 98 4.43 14.91 20.44
N THR A 99 3.50 14.15 20.98
CA THR A 99 2.07 14.46 20.96
C THR A 99 1.50 14.64 22.37
N GLY A 100 2.34 14.68 23.40
CA GLY A 100 1.92 14.78 24.80
C GLY A 100 1.14 16.05 25.14
N THR A 101 1.40 17.14 24.43
CA THR A 101 0.66 18.42 24.55
C THR A 101 -0.68 18.42 23.82
N LEU A 102 -0.94 17.41 22.98
CA LEU A 102 -2.16 17.31 22.20
C LEU A 102 -3.20 16.51 22.99
N GLY A 103 -4.37 17.11 23.23
CA GLY A 103 -5.46 16.45 23.94
C GLY A 103 -5.86 15.11 23.32
N ARG A 104 -6.12 14.10 24.17
CA ARG A 104 -6.63 12.78 23.78
C ARG A 104 -8.15 12.67 23.82
N ILE A 105 -8.83 13.77 24.14
CA ILE A 105 -10.28 13.83 24.34
C ILE A 105 -11.02 13.69 23.00
N ASP A 106 -10.50 14.32 21.94
CA ASP A 106 -11.04 14.14 20.60
C ASP A 106 -10.56 12.80 19.99
N ARG A 107 -11.41 11.79 20.09
CA ARG A 107 -11.17 10.45 19.53
C ARG A 107 -10.99 10.45 18.02
N THR A 108 -11.56 11.42 17.30
CA THR A 108 -11.44 11.50 15.83
C THR A 108 -10.09 12.06 15.42
N ALA A 109 -9.64 13.13 16.07
CA ALA A 109 -8.31 13.70 15.89
C ALA A 109 -7.23 12.67 16.27
N LEU A 110 -7.39 11.97 17.39
CA LEU A 110 -6.44 10.93 17.84
C LEU A 110 -6.31 9.79 16.82
N LYS A 111 -7.43 9.25 16.31
CA LYS A 111 -7.40 8.20 15.28
C LYS A 111 -6.73 8.66 13.99
N LYS A 112 -6.97 9.90 13.57
CA LYS A 112 -6.35 10.49 12.38
C LYS A 112 -4.84 10.63 12.56
N ARG A 113 -4.40 11.10 13.72
CA ARG A 113 -2.99 11.24 14.11
C ARG A 113 -2.26 9.90 14.12
N GLU A 114 -2.81 8.90 14.82
CA GLU A 114 -2.22 7.56 14.88
C GLU A 114 -2.13 6.92 13.49
N ARG A 115 -3.17 7.11 12.66
CA ARG A 115 -3.17 6.60 11.29
C ARG A 115 -2.07 7.26 10.45
N ALA A 116 -1.92 8.58 10.54
CA ALA A 116 -0.85 9.30 9.85
C ALA A 116 0.53 8.80 10.29
N LEU A 117 0.78 8.71 11.60
CA LEU A 117 2.04 8.23 12.15
C LEU A 117 2.35 6.78 11.71
N ARG A 118 1.37 5.88 11.77
CA ARG A 118 1.54 4.49 11.29
C ARG A 118 1.86 4.40 9.81
N GLN A 119 1.28 5.26 8.96
CA GLN A 119 1.58 5.31 7.52
C GLN A 119 3.04 5.71 7.22
N PHE A 120 3.68 6.43 8.13
CA PHE A 120 5.10 6.76 8.06
C PHE A 120 5.96 5.80 8.89
N GLY A 121 5.43 4.67 9.36
CA GLY A 121 6.20 3.65 10.08
C GLY A 121 6.54 3.99 11.53
N PHE A 122 6.00 5.07 12.09
CA PHE A 122 6.21 5.43 13.49
C PHE A 122 5.52 4.42 14.43
N LYS A 123 6.18 4.15 15.56
CA LYS A 123 5.65 3.36 16.68
C LYS A 123 5.72 4.14 17.97
N GLU A 124 4.76 3.89 18.86
CA GLU A 124 4.75 4.51 20.18
C GLU A 124 5.85 3.85 21.04
N LEU A 125 6.83 4.66 21.45
CA LEU A 125 7.87 4.25 22.40
C LEU A 125 7.34 4.39 23.82
N GLU A 126 6.75 5.54 24.11
CA GLU A 126 6.09 5.87 25.37
C GLU A 126 4.82 6.67 25.08
N THR A 127 4.00 6.86 26.11
CA THR A 127 2.76 7.61 26.01
C THR A 127 2.98 9.00 25.37
N GLY A 128 2.52 9.14 24.12
CA GLY A 128 2.63 10.39 23.37
C GLY A 128 4.01 10.67 22.77
N ILE A 129 4.91 9.69 22.74
CA ILE A 129 6.21 9.74 22.06
C ILE A 129 6.22 8.66 20.99
N TYR A 130 6.23 9.09 19.73
CA TYR A 130 6.32 8.20 18.58
C TYR A 130 7.69 8.29 17.95
N ILE A 131 8.28 7.16 17.57
CA ILE A 131 9.63 7.09 17.04
C ILE A 131 9.72 6.25 15.77
N ARG A 132 10.67 6.61 14.90
CA ARG A 132 11.17 5.77 13.81
C ARG A 132 12.65 6.08 13.50
N PRO A 133 13.37 5.18 12.82
CA PRO A 133 14.65 5.50 12.20
C PRO A 133 14.54 6.60 11.12
N ASP A 134 15.49 7.54 11.07
CA ASP A 134 15.59 8.57 10.01
C ASP A 134 16.30 8.04 8.77
N ASN A 135 15.69 7.06 8.09
CA ASN A 135 16.23 6.47 6.88
C ASN A 135 15.36 6.73 5.64
N LEU A 136 14.35 7.61 5.72
CA LEU A 136 13.64 8.07 4.53
C LEU A 136 14.50 9.08 3.77
N ALA A 137 14.47 9.06 2.44
CA ALA A 137 15.19 10.02 1.61
C ALA A 137 14.57 11.44 1.60
N TYR A 138 13.55 11.69 2.41
CA TYR A 138 12.98 13.02 2.58
C TYR A 138 13.88 13.88 3.47
N SER A 139 13.88 15.19 3.21
CA SER A 139 14.41 16.15 4.18
C SER A 139 13.52 16.18 5.42
N PHE A 140 14.04 16.72 6.52
CA PHE A 140 13.30 16.87 7.76
C PHE A 140 12.05 17.73 7.54
N GLU A 141 12.18 18.85 6.83
CA GLU A 141 11.09 19.80 6.53
C GLU A 141 10.01 19.12 5.71
N LYS A 142 10.40 18.40 4.65
CA LYS A 142 9.47 17.65 3.80
C LYS A 142 8.74 16.57 4.60
N THR A 143 9.41 15.91 5.55
CA THR A 143 8.78 14.92 6.41
C THR A 143 7.74 15.57 7.33
N CYS A 144 8.02 16.75 7.86
CA CYS A 144 7.07 17.53 8.66
C CYS A 144 5.83 17.91 7.84
N ASP A 145 6.02 18.46 6.64
CA ASP A 145 4.92 18.84 5.74
C ASP A 145 4.05 17.63 5.38
N GLU A 146 4.66 16.51 5.02
CA GLU A 146 3.96 15.28 4.67
C GLU A 146 3.17 14.68 5.85
N LEU A 147 3.70 14.76 7.07
CA LEU A 147 2.99 14.33 8.28
C LEU A 147 1.77 15.21 8.56
N VAL A 148 1.91 16.53 8.45
CA VAL A 148 0.79 17.47 8.61
C VAL A 148 -0.27 17.25 7.53
N LEU A 149 0.14 17.07 6.26
CA LEU A 149 -0.75 16.74 5.16
C LEU A 149 -1.48 15.40 5.35
N ALA A 150 -0.82 14.42 5.98
CA ALA A 150 -1.42 13.13 6.32
C ALA A 150 -2.41 13.23 7.50
N GLY A 151 -2.35 14.30 8.29
CA GLY A 151 -3.32 14.57 9.36
C GLY A 151 -2.72 14.74 10.75
N LEU A 152 -1.40 14.90 10.87
CA LEU A 152 -0.77 15.34 12.11
C LEU A 152 -1.13 16.81 12.40
N GLU A 153 -1.43 17.11 13.65
CA GLU A 153 -1.68 18.48 14.12
C GLU A 153 -0.38 19.29 14.12
N LYS A 154 -0.46 20.58 13.74
CA LYS A 154 0.71 21.46 13.59
C LYS A 154 1.40 21.75 14.92
N GLU A 155 0.69 21.55 16.02
CA GLU A 155 1.15 21.76 17.38
C GLU A 155 2.05 20.61 17.86
N ALA A 156 2.05 19.46 17.16
CA ALA A 156 2.98 18.36 17.42
C ALA A 156 4.43 18.83 17.27
N LYS A 157 5.32 18.37 18.15
CA LYS A 157 6.75 18.67 18.03
C LYS A 157 7.45 17.50 17.38
N ILE A 158 8.16 17.77 16.30
CA ILE A 158 8.96 16.78 15.57
C ILE A 158 10.43 17.13 15.81
N CYS A 159 11.26 16.16 16.14
CA CYS A 159 12.69 16.36 16.28
C CYS A 159 13.49 15.16 15.77
N ILE A 160 14.79 15.38 15.61
CA ILE A 160 15.77 14.32 15.37
C ILE A 160 16.49 14.04 16.69
N ILE A 161 16.56 12.77 17.07
CA ILE A 161 17.30 12.27 18.23
C ILE A 161 18.50 11.49 17.70
N GLN A 162 19.70 11.94 18.04
CA GLN A 162 20.94 11.30 17.57
C GLN A 162 21.37 10.15 18.48
N HIS A 163 21.09 10.24 19.78
CA HIS A 163 21.55 9.26 20.76
C HIS A 163 20.45 8.90 21.75
N PHE A 164 20.42 7.61 22.10
CA PHE A 164 19.63 7.04 23.18
C PHE A 164 20.56 6.26 24.10
N ASP A 165 20.15 6.11 25.36
CA ASP A 165 20.78 5.16 26.26
C ASP A 165 20.54 3.71 25.78
N SER A 166 21.36 2.78 26.26
CA SER A 166 21.33 1.39 25.83
C SER A 166 20.04 0.65 26.19
N THR A 167 19.32 1.08 27.24
CA THR A 167 18.04 0.49 27.63
C THR A 167 16.96 0.88 26.65
N THR A 168 16.87 2.17 26.33
CA THR A 168 15.91 2.71 25.36
C THR A 168 16.16 2.15 23.96
N LEU A 169 17.43 2.00 23.53
CA LEU A 169 17.75 1.39 22.24
C LEU A 169 17.18 -0.03 22.11
N LYS A 170 17.34 -0.88 23.14
CA LYS A 170 16.77 -2.24 23.15
C LYS A 170 15.24 -2.23 23.01
N GLN A 171 14.57 -1.28 23.68
CA GLN A 171 13.13 -1.10 23.55
C GLN A 171 12.74 -0.69 22.14
N ILE A 172 13.45 0.28 21.53
CA ILE A 172 13.21 0.72 20.15
C ILE A 172 13.29 -0.45 19.17
N PHE A 173 14.32 -1.30 19.27
CA PHE A 173 14.45 -2.48 18.41
C PHE A 173 13.30 -3.49 18.58
N SER A 174 12.61 -3.51 19.72
CA SER A 174 11.46 -4.38 19.98
C SER A 174 10.11 -3.81 19.52
N LEU A 175 10.04 -2.53 19.08
CA LEU A 175 8.78 -1.88 18.71
C LEU A 175 8.14 -2.44 17.43
N TRP A 176 8.96 -3.05 16.57
CA TRP A 176 8.54 -3.67 15.33
C TRP A 176 8.78 -5.17 15.39
N ASP A 177 7.82 -5.95 14.87
CA ASP A 177 7.99 -7.38 14.68
C ASP A 177 8.79 -7.63 13.39
N THR A 178 10.10 -7.38 13.47
CA THR A 178 11.01 -7.46 12.33
C THR A 178 11.09 -8.87 11.74
N LYS A 179 11.03 -9.90 12.60
CA LYS A 179 11.00 -11.30 12.16
C LYS A 179 9.76 -11.61 11.31
N GLN A 180 8.60 -11.10 11.70
CA GLN A 180 7.38 -11.28 10.90
C GLN A 180 7.45 -10.50 9.59
N LEU A 181 8.06 -9.31 9.57
CA LEU A 181 8.29 -8.53 8.35
C LEU A 181 9.18 -9.31 7.37
N GLU A 182 10.34 -9.80 7.82
CA GLU A 182 11.27 -10.57 6.98
C GLU A 182 10.63 -11.85 6.44
N LYS A 183 9.93 -12.59 7.31
CA LYS A 183 9.19 -13.79 6.90
C LYS A 183 8.15 -13.47 5.81
N ASN A 184 7.47 -12.32 5.91
CA ASN A 184 6.53 -11.91 4.87
C ASN A 184 7.26 -11.61 3.56
N TYR A 185 8.37 -10.86 3.59
CA TYR A 185 9.13 -10.54 2.37
C TYR A 185 9.56 -11.83 1.64
N GLU A 186 10.15 -12.77 2.36
CA GLU A 186 10.60 -14.04 1.79
C GLU A 186 9.46 -14.91 1.27
N MET A 187 8.37 -15.01 2.02
CA MET A 187 7.20 -15.81 1.63
C MET A 187 6.57 -15.27 0.36
N TYR A 188 6.33 -13.96 0.29
CA TYR A 188 5.68 -13.36 -0.88
C TYR A 188 6.62 -13.28 -2.09
N SER A 189 7.91 -12.98 -1.90
CA SER A 189 8.90 -13.06 -2.96
C SER A 189 8.93 -14.46 -3.60
N ARG A 190 8.89 -15.51 -2.78
CA ARG A 190 8.81 -16.90 -3.25
C ARG A 190 7.52 -17.20 -4.02
N ASP A 191 6.37 -16.80 -3.49
CA ASP A 191 5.07 -17.02 -4.14
C ASP A 191 4.99 -16.30 -5.50
N ILE A 192 5.51 -15.07 -5.57
CA ILE A 192 5.59 -14.30 -6.81
C ILE A 192 6.54 -14.98 -7.80
N THR A 193 7.74 -15.36 -7.37
CA THR A 193 8.73 -16.00 -8.24
C THR A 193 8.20 -17.30 -8.82
N HIS A 194 7.59 -18.14 -7.99
CA HIS A 194 6.94 -19.38 -8.45
C HIS A 194 5.81 -19.09 -9.45
N TRP A 195 5.04 -18.02 -9.27
CA TRP A 195 4.04 -17.61 -10.26
C TRP A 195 4.68 -17.11 -11.56
N LEU A 196 5.75 -16.30 -11.48
CA LEU A 196 6.48 -15.75 -12.62
C LEU A 196 7.09 -16.85 -13.52
N GLU A 197 7.51 -17.97 -12.94
CA GLU A 197 8.04 -19.12 -13.68
C GLU A 197 6.93 -19.92 -14.40
N ASN A 198 5.71 -19.92 -13.86
CA ASN A 198 4.65 -20.85 -14.27
C ASN A 198 3.47 -20.20 -14.99
N TYR A 199 3.31 -18.88 -14.97
CA TYR A 199 2.12 -18.22 -15.51
C TYR A 199 1.91 -18.46 -17.01
N ALA A 200 2.99 -18.61 -17.78
CA ALA A 200 2.93 -18.83 -19.23
C ALA A 200 2.32 -20.19 -19.61
N HIS A 201 2.37 -21.17 -18.71
CA HIS A 201 1.80 -22.51 -18.89
C HIS A 201 0.36 -22.63 -18.38
N SER A 202 -0.16 -21.58 -17.74
CA SER A 202 -1.53 -21.56 -17.22
C SER A 202 -2.49 -20.91 -18.23
N PRO A 203 -3.80 -21.27 -18.19
CA PRO A 203 -4.81 -20.54 -18.95
C PRO A 203 -4.75 -19.03 -18.65
N LEU A 204 -4.95 -18.20 -19.67
CA LEU A 204 -4.82 -16.74 -19.57
C LEU A 204 -5.65 -16.16 -18.41
N ASN A 205 -6.90 -16.60 -18.27
CA ASN A 205 -7.81 -16.15 -17.22
C ASN A 205 -7.29 -16.52 -15.82
N ASP A 206 -6.82 -17.75 -15.64
CA ASP A 206 -6.28 -18.22 -14.35
C ASP A 206 -5.00 -17.48 -13.97
N ALA A 207 -4.12 -17.24 -14.95
CA ALA A 207 -2.90 -16.47 -14.75
C ALA A 207 -3.21 -15.03 -14.30
N ALA A 208 -4.17 -14.36 -14.95
CA ALA A 208 -4.59 -13.00 -14.61
C ALA A 208 -5.28 -12.90 -13.25
N VAL A 209 -6.14 -13.86 -12.91
CA VAL A 209 -6.80 -13.94 -11.60
C VAL A 209 -5.75 -14.13 -10.49
N LYS A 210 -4.81 -15.08 -10.67
CA LYS A 210 -3.73 -15.30 -9.71
C LYS A 210 -2.85 -14.06 -9.55
N ALA A 211 -2.50 -13.37 -10.65
CA ALA A 211 -1.73 -12.13 -10.60
C ALA A 211 -2.44 -11.06 -9.75
N LEU A 212 -3.74 -10.88 -9.95
CA LEU A 212 -4.52 -9.88 -9.20
C LEU A 212 -4.61 -10.23 -7.72
N LEU A 213 -4.79 -11.52 -7.39
CA LEU A 213 -4.84 -12.00 -6.01
C LEU A 213 -3.51 -11.79 -5.27
N LEU A 214 -2.40 -12.18 -5.91
CA LEU A 214 -1.06 -11.96 -5.36
C LEU A 214 -0.79 -10.46 -5.20
N GLY A 215 -1.10 -9.65 -6.22
CA GLY A 215 -0.90 -8.20 -6.18
C GLY A 215 -1.68 -7.53 -5.05
N ARG A 216 -2.92 -7.96 -4.80
CA ARG A 216 -3.73 -7.45 -3.68
C ARG A 216 -3.06 -7.68 -2.32
N GLU A 217 -2.59 -8.89 -2.06
CA GLU A 217 -1.95 -9.22 -0.79
C GLU A 217 -0.63 -8.47 -0.60
N THR A 218 0.17 -8.35 -1.65
CA THR A 218 1.49 -7.73 -1.60
C THR A 218 1.42 -6.21 -1.52
N ILE A 219 0.45 -5.57 -2.19
CA ILE A 219 0.20 -4.13 -2.07
C ILE A 219 -0.12 -3.75 -0.63
N ALA A 220 -0.99 -4.52 0.03
CA ALA A 220 -1.34 -4.23 1.42
C ALA A 220 -0.13 -4.31 2.35
N LEU A 221 0.81 -5.20 2.07
CA LEU A 221 2.05 -5.34 2.84
C LEU A 221 3.03 -4.21 2.57
N LEU A 222 3.28 -3.90 1.29
CA LEU A 222 4.13 -2.77 0.89
C LEU A 222 3.61 -1.43 1.46
N MET A 223 2.29 -1.25 1.47
CA MET A 223 1.66 -0.02 1.97
C MET A 223 1.76 0.15 3.49
N ASN A 224 1.83 -0.96 4.22
CA ASN A 224 1.96 -0.96 5.67
C ASN A 224 3.42 -1.20 6.12
N ASP A 225 4.36 -1.24 5.17
CA ASP A 225 5.77 -1.43 5.45
C ASP A 225 6.34 -0.20 6.15
N PRO A 226 6.96 -0.34 7.34
CA PRO A 226 7.56 0.78 8.06
C PRO A 226 8.84 1.34 7.40
N LEU A 227 9.42 0.62 6.43
CA LEU A 227 10.67 0.93 5.74
C LEU A 227 11.83 1.11 6.71
N LEU A 228 12.07 0.09 7.53
CA LEU A 228 13.15 0.10 8.51
C LEU A 228 14.51 -0.17 7.84
N PRO A 229 15.61 0.42 8.32
CA PRO A 229 16.95 0.17 7.79
C PRO A 229 17.60 -1.07 8.44
N GLU A 230 18.75 -1.50 7.94
CA GLU A 230 19.65 -2.35 8.73
C GLU A 230 20.05 -1.64 10.03
N PRO A 231 20.15 -2.35 11.17
CA PRO A 231 20.03 -3.80 11.37
C PRO A 231 18.61 -4.24 11.77
N PHE A 232 17.56 -3.43 11.60
CA PHE A 232 16.20 -3.82 11.97
C PHE A 232 15.68 -4.93 11.07
N VAL A 233 15.89 -4.80 9.77
CA VAL A 233 15.45 -5.78 8.75
C VAL A 233 16.53 -5.94 7.69
N ASN A 234 16.51 -7.08 7.02
CA ASN A 234 17.29 -7.31 5.81
C ASN A 234 16.77 -6.43 4.65
N GLU A 235 17.47 -5.34 4.36
CA GLU A 235 17.08 -4.40 3.31
C GLU A 235 17.13 -5.02 1.92
N SER A 236 18.06 -5.94 1.68
CA SER A 236 18.16 -6.67 0.41
C SER A 236 16.91 -7.52 0.15
N ALA A 237 16.45 -8.28 1.15
CA ALA A 237 15.23 -9.07 1.05
C ALA A 237 13.98 -8.21 0.79
N ARG A 238 13.86 -7.06 1.46
CA ARG A 238 12.78 -6.09 1.22
C ARG A 238 12.84 -5.54 -0.21
N ASN A 239 14.03 -5.15 -0.68
CA ASN A 239 14.20 -4.59 -2.01
C ASN A 239 13.92 -5.63 -3.10
N GLN A 240 14.30 -6.90 -2.90
CA GLN A 240 13.93 -7.99 -3.80
C GLN A 240 12.41 -8.17 -3.87
N PHE A 241 11.74 -8.25 -2.72
CA PHE A 241 10.28 -8.32 -2.65
C PHE A 241 9.61 -7.17 -3.41
N ALA A 242 10.14 -5.95 -3.30
CA ALA A 242 9.66 -4.78 -4.05
C ALA A 242 9.72 -4.98 -5.56
N GLN A 243 10.85 -5.48 -6.05
CA GLN A 243 11.11 -5.72 -7.47
C GLN A 243 10.20 -6.83 -7.99
N ASP A 244 10.02 -7.90 -7.22
CA ASP A 244 9.13 -9.01 -7.57
C ASP A 244 7.69 -8.51 -7.74
N VAL A 245 7.21 -7.65 -6.83
CA VAL A 245 5.88 -7.05 -6.94
C VAL A 245 5.77 -6.16 -8.18
N GLN A 246 6.79 -5.36 -8.51
CA GLN A 246 6.79 -4.57 -9.74
C GLN A 246 6.72 -5.45 -11.00
N GLN A 247 7.42 -6.58 -11.02
CA GLN A 247 7.37 -7.54 -12.13
C GLN A 247 6.01 -8.23 -12.23
N LEU A 248 5.47 -8.71 -11.12
CA LEU A 248 4.11 -9.26 -11.02
C LEU A 248 3.09 -8.29 -11.61
N ASP A 249 3.19 -7.02 -11.23
CA ASP A 249 2.29 -5.96 -11.67
C ASP A 249 2.40 -5.71 -13.18
N ALA A 250 3.62 -5.61 -13.70
CA ALA A 250 3.86 -5.39 -15.13
C ALA A 250 3.33 -6.54 -15.99
N ILE A 251 3.52 -7.80 -15.57
CA ILE A 251 3.01 -8.97 -16.29
C ILE A 251 1.49 -9.08 -16.12
N GLY A 252 0.98 -8.91 -14.91
CA GLY A 252 -0.46 -8.91 -14.62
C GLY A 252 -1.21 -7.91 -15.51
N GLN A 253 -0.69 -6.70 -15.69
CA GLN A 253 -1.23 -5.69 -16.61
C GLN A 253 -1.32 -6.19 -18.06
N LYS A 254 -0.27 -6.86 -18.55
CA LYS A 254 -0.26 -7.42 -19.91
C LYS A 254 -1.29 -8.54 -20.07
N LEU A 255 -1.46 -9.38 -19.05
CA LEU A 255 -2.46 -10.47 -19.08
C LEU A 255 -3.89 -9.90 -19.11
N TRP A 256 -4.19 -8.93 -18.25
CA TRP A 256 -5.51 -8.27 -18.23
C TRP A 256 -5.81 -7.53 -19.53
N LYS A 257 -4.81 -6.87 -20.13
CA LYS A 257 -4.95 -6.24 -21.45
C LYS A 257 -5.39 -7.27 -22.51
N LYS A 258 -4.72 -8.43 -22.58
CA LYS A 258 -5.07 -9.50 -23.53
C LYS A 258 -6.50 -10.02 -23.32
N ILE A 259 -6.92 -10.18 -22.07
CA ILE A 259 -8.31 -10.61 -21.76
C ILE A 259 -9.31 -9.58 -22.27
N TYR A 260 -9.05 -8.28 -22.05
CA TYR A 260 -9.96 -7.24 -22.53
C TYR A 260 -10.00 -7.16 -24.06
N GLU A 261 -8.87 -7.33 -24.75
CA GLU A 261 -8.83 -7.40 -26.21
C GLU A 261 -9.66 -8.59 -26.75
N GLN A 262 -9.53 -9.77 -26.13
CA GLN A 262 -10.27 -10.98 -26.53
C GLN A 262 -11.79 -10.89 -26.28
N GLU A 263 -12.20 -10.37 -25.12
CA GLU A 263 -13.61 -10.39 -24.70
C GLU A 263 -14.40 -9.17 -25.19
N LEU A 264 -13.73 -8.05 -25.49
CA LEU A 264 -14.38 -6.80 -25.89
C LEU A 264 -14.19 -6.46 -27.36
N ASN A 265 -13.48 -7.29 -28.15
CA ASN A 265 -13.09 -7.02 -29.53
C ASN A 265 -12.45 -5.63 -29.69
N LEU A 266 -11.55 -5.29 -28.76
CA LEU A 266 -10.78 -4.03 -28.76
C LEU A 266 -9.49 -4.18 -29.57
#